data_AF-A0A529TUZ1-F1
#
_entry.id   AF-A0A529TUZ1-F1
#
_cell.length_a   1.000
_cell.length_b   1.000
_cell.length_c   1.000
_cell.angle_alpha   90.00
_cell.angle_beta   90.00
_cell.angle_gamma   90.00
#
_symmetry.space_group_name_H-M   'P 1'
#
loop_
_entity.id
_entity.type
_entity.pdbx_description
1 polymer ?
#
loop_
_entity_poly.entity_id
_entity_poly.type
_entity_poly.pdbx_seq_one_letter_code
_entity_poly.pdbx_strand_id
1 'polypeptide(L)'
;MRPHWARMGITRVANVTGLDRIGIPVVMVCRPNARSLAVSQGKGIDLEAATASGLMEAAELYHAEHIERPLKLGSMAELSRSHRFAEVGRLPRISGRAFTKDIVTLWIEGREMISGVTRWLPYESVRANFTVPPPPGSGFFDCSSNGLASGNTADEAVHHGICE
;
A
#
# COMPACT_ATOMS: atom_id res chain seq x y z
N MET A 1 11.30 -15.98 -1.97
CA MET A 1 11.26 -14.67 -2.67
C MET A 1 12.06 -14.58 -3.96
N ARG A 2 13.30 -15.09 -4.07
CA ARG A 2 14.17 -14.93 -5.28
C ARG A 2 13.47 -15.19 -6.64
N PRO A 3 12.66 -16.24 -6.84
CA PRO A 3 11.99 -16.48 -8.13
C PRO A 3 11.05 -15.34 -8.56
N HIS A 4 10.56 -14.52 -7.63
CA HIS A 4 9.61 -13.44 -7.90
C HIS A 4 10.28 -12.08 -8.16
N TRP A 5 11.60 -11.95 -7.98
CA TRP A 5 12.30 -10.66 -8.06
C TRP A 5 12.10 -9.96 -9.40
N ALA A 6 12.30 -10.70 -10.50
CA ALA A 6 12.17 -10.16 -11.85
C ALA A 6 10.75 -9.61 -12.09
N ARG A 7 9.71 -10.34 -11.66
CA ARG A 7 8.31 -9.91 -11.76
C ARG A 7 8.04 -8.64 -10.93
N MET A 8 8.64 -8.53 -9.76
CA MET A 8 8.50 -7.37 -8.88
C MET A 8 9.43 -6.20 -9.25
N GLY A 9 10.27 -6.36 -10.27
CA GLY A 9 11.26 -5.34 -10.67
C GLY A 9 12.41 -5.17 -9.67
N ILE A 10 12.62 -6.13 -8.76
CA ILE A 10 13.76 -6.11 -7.84
C ILE A 10 15.00 -6.47 -8.63
N THR A 11 15.98 -5.58 -8.58
CA THR A 11 17.21 -5.71 -9.38
C THR A 11 18.46 -5.87 -8.51
N ARG A 12 18.46 -5.31 -7.30
CA ARG A 12 19.60 -5.36 -6.37
C ARG A 12 19.11 -5.45 -4.94
N VAL A 13 19.89 -6.14 -4.11
CA VAL A 13 19.85 -6.06 -2.65
C VAL A 13 21.28 -5.78 -2.19
N ALA A 14 21.49 -4.75 -1.38
CA ALA A 14 22.81 -4.38 -0.90
C ALA A 14 22.81 -4.27 0.63
N ASN A 15 23.82 -4.86 1.27
CA ASN A 15 24.08 -4.67 2.69
C ASN A 15 24.74 -3.31 2.90
N VAL A 16 24.07 -2.44 3.67
CA VAL A 16 24.53 -1.08 3.96
C VAL A 16 24.83 -0.88 5.45
N THR A 17 24.88 -1.96 6.23
CA THR A 17 25.20 -1.94 7.68
C THR A 17 26.45 -1.12 8.00
N GLY A 18 27.49 -1.23 7.16
CA GLY A 18 28.75 -0.51 7.36
C GLY A 18 28.71 1.00 7.09
N LEU A 19 27.56 1.55 6.71
CA LEU A 19 27.38 3.01 6.56
C LEU A 19 27.09 3.69 7.90
N ASP A 20 26.82 2.94 8.97
CA ASP A 20 26.72 3.44 10.33
C ASP A 20 27.78 2.83 11.26
N ARG A 21 27.76 3.26 12.53
CA ARG A 21 28.64 2.77 13.61
C ARG A 21 27.92 1.94 14.67
N ILE A 22 26.62 1.75 14.52
CA ILE A 22 25.79 1.00 15.48
C ILE A 22 25.96 -0.50 15.21
N GLY A 23 26.14 -0.87 13.94
CA GLY A 23 26.37 -2.26 13.53
C GLY A 23 25.08 -3.10 13.48
N ILE A 24 23.91 -2.46 13.51
CA ILE A 24 22.63 -3.14 13.31
C ILE A 24 22.50 -3.49 11.82
N PRO A 25 22.19 -4.75 11.46
CA PRO A 25 22.00 -5.15 10.08
C PRO A 25 20.93 -4.33 9.35
N VAL A 26 21.35 -3.66 8.27
CA VAL A 26 20.48 -2.90 7.37
C VAL A 26 20.82 -3.23 5.91
N VAL A 27 19.80 -3.41 5.10
CA VAL A 27 19.90 -3.61 3.65
C VAL A 27 19.04 -2.61 2.89
N MET A 28 19.39 -2.36 1.64
CA MET A 28 18.54 -1.68 0.67
C MET A 28 18.11 -2.63 -0.43
N VAL A 29 16.85 -2.56 -0.87
CA VAL A 29 16.28 -3.35 -1.96
C VAL A 29 15.80 -2.42 -3.08
N CYS A 30 16.36 -2.57 -4.27
CA CYS A 30 16.15 -1.62 -5.37
C CYS A 30 15.16 -2.13 -6.44
N ARG A 31 14.11 -1.33 -6.65
CA ARG A 31 13.12 -1.43 -7.74
C ARG A 31 13.13 -0.15 -8.59
N PRO A 32 14.07 0.03 -9.54
CA PRO A 32 14.30 1.31 -10.22
C PRO A 32 13.09 1.93 -10.92
N ASN A 33 12.18 1.10 -11.43
CA ASN A 33 10.97 1.53 -12.13
C ASN A 33 9.71 1.33 -11.26
N ALA A 34 9.85 1.33 -9.93
CA ALA A 34 8.70 1.30 -9.03
C ALA A 34 7.82 2.52 -9.26
N ARG A 35 6.51 2.34 -9.07
CA ARG A 35 5.53 3.44 -9.16
C ARG A 35 5.41 4.22 -7.85
N SER A 36 6.09 3.77 -6.79
CA SER A 36 6.18 4.41 -5.48
C SER A 36 7.62 4.81 -5.13
N LEU A 37 8.22 4.13 -4.15
CA LEU A 37 9.61 4.26 -3.75
C LEU A 37 10.46 3.25 -4.53
N ALA A 38 11.56 3.74 -5.09
CA ALA A 38 12.50 2.90 -5.84
C ALA A 38 13.42 2.05 -4.93
N VAL A 39 13.49 2.39 -3.63
CA VAL A 39 14.35 1.70 -2.67
C VAL A 39 13.58 1.47 -1.37
N SER A 40 13.45 0.20 -0.98
CA SER A 40 12.94 -0.22 0.33
C SER A 40 14.09 -0.53 1.28
N GLN A 41 13.89 -0.29 2.57
CA GLN A 41 14.92 -0.47 3.60
C GLN A 41 14.59 -1.65 4.50
N GLY A 42 15.45 -2.66 4.49
CA GLY A 42 15.30 -3.81 5.37
C GLY A 42 16.17 -3.68 6.61
N LYS A 43 15.61 -4.00 7.77
CA LYS A 43 16.35 -4.02 9.05
C LYS A 43 16.07 -5.30 9.82
N GLY A 44 17.02 -5.75 10.62
CA GLY A 44 16.87 -6.98 11.38
C GLY A 44 17.97 -7.19 12.41
N ILE A 45 17.77 -8.18 13.28
CA ILE A 45 18.79 -8.58 14.28
C ILE A 45 19.99 -9.27 13.65
N ASP A 46 19.82 -9.84 12.46
CA ASP A 46 20.85 -10.43 11.61
C ASP A 46 20.63 -10.01 10.14
N LEU A 47 21.58 -10.35 9.28
CA LEU A 47 21.53 -9.97 7.86
C LEU A 47 20.40 -10.69 7.10
N GLU A 48 20.00 -11.89 7.52
CA GLU A 48 18.92 -12.64 6.88
C GLU A 48 17.57 -11.99 7.17
N ALA A 49 17.32 -11.62 8.42
CA ALA A 49 16.14 -10.89 8.86
C ALA A 49 16.06 -9.50 8.19
N ALA A 50 17.18 -8.77 8.12
CA ALA A 50 17.21 -7.50 7.40
C ALA A 50 16.89 -7.69 5.91
N THR A 51 17.48 -8.71 5.27
CA THR A 51 17.20 -9.06 3.88
C THR A 51 15.74 -9.42 3.66
N ALA A 52 15.15 -10.22 4.53
CA ALA A 52 13.74 -10.59 4.48
C ALA A 52 12.85 -9.35 4.63
N SER A 53 13.10 -8.50 5.64
CA SER A 53 12.37 -7.26 5.88
C SER A 53 12.34 -6.37 4.63
N GLY A 54 13.49 -6.08 4.02
CA GLY A 54 13.53 -5.19 2.86
C GLY A 54 12.90 -5.81 1.61
N LEU A 55 12.99 -7.13 1.45
CA LEU A 55 12.33 -7.84 0.34
C LEU A 55 10.81 -7.88 0.49
N MET A 56 10.32 -8.01 1.73
CA MET A 56 8.89 -8.03 2.03
C MET A 56 8.27 -6.65 1.81
N GLU A 57 8.91 -5.57 2.29
CA GLU A 57 8.47 -4.19 1.99
C GLU A 57 8.46 -3.91 0.48
N ALA A 58 9.50 -4.34 -0.25
CA ALA A 58 9.55 -4.17 -1.70
C ALA A 58 8.42 -4.92 -2.42
N ALA A 59 8.05 -6.10 -1.92
CA ALA A 59 6.95 -6.91 -2.45
C ALA A 59 5.59 -6.30 -2.11
N GLU A 60 5.42 -5.81 -0.90
CA GLU A 60 4.23 -5.11 -0.43
C GLU A 60 3.90 -3.90 -1.32
N LEU A 61 4.87 -3.00 -1.50
CA LEU A 61 4.73 -1.85 -2.39
C LEU A 61 4.42 -2.28 -3.81
N TYR A 62 5.08 -3.33 -4.33
CA TYR A 62 4.78 -3.85 -5.66
C TYR A 62 3.30 -4.21 -5.83
N HIS A 63 2.69 -4.89 -4.85
CA HIS A 63 1.28 -5.27 -4.94
C HIS A 63 0.35 -4.05 -4.81
N ALA A 64 0.67 -3.09 -3.96
CA ALA A 64 -0.10 -1.84 -3.82
C ALA A 64 0.02 -0.92 -5.06
N GLU A 65 1.08 -1.06 -5.85
CA GLU A 65 1.27 -0.37 -7.13
C GLU A 65 0.50 -1.01 -8.31
N HIS A 66 0.14 -2.30 -8.18
CA HIS A 66 -0.38 -3.16 -9.24
C HIS A 66 -1.67 -3.87 -8.82
N ILE A 67 -2.60 -3.13 -8.21
CA ILE A 67 -3.90 -3.68 -7.81
C ILE A 67 -4.70 -4.05 -9.06
N GLU A 68 -4.98 -5.34 -9.25
CA GLU A 68 -5.79 -5.89 -10.36
C GLU A 68 -7.26 -6.17 -9.97
N ARG A 69 -7.68 -5.71 -8.79
CA ARG A 69 -9.05 -5.92 -8.30
C ARG A 69 -10.05 -5.03 -9.06
N PRO A 70 -11.31 -5.49 -9.25
CA PRO A 70 -12.34 -4.67 -9.87
C PRO A 70 -12.58 -3.35 -9.14
N LEU A 71 -12.74 -2.28 -9.92
CA LEU A 71 -13.06 -0.95 -9.41
C LEU A 71 -14.46 -0.53 -9.86
N LYS A 72 -15.08 0.37 -9.11
CA LYS A 72 -16.31 1.07 -9.53
C LYS A 72 -16.03 2.55 -9.67
N LEU A 73 -16.47 3.12 -10.78
CA LEU A 73 -16.47 4.57 -11.00
C LEU A 73 -17.86 5.11 -10.68
N GLY A 74 -17.95 6.12 -9.82
CA GLY A 74 -19.22 6.75 -9.47
C GLY A 74 -19.11 7.63 -8.23
N SER A 75 -20.19 8.33 -7.91
CA SER A 75 -20.28 9.10 -6.67
C SER A 75 -20.85 8.25 -5.52
N MET A 76 -20.58 8.62 -4.27
CA MET A 76 -21.22 7.94 -3.12
C MET A 76 -22.74 8.11 -3.16
N ALA A 77 -23.22 9.29 -3.57
CA ALA A 77 -24.65 9.59 -3.66
C ALA A 77 -25.38 8.64 -4.62
N GLU A 78 -24.72 8.26 -5.73
CA GLU A 78 -25.25 7.30 -6.69
C GLU A 78 -25.14 5.85 -6.20
N LEU A 79 -23.93 5.44 -5.82
CA LEU A 79 -23.61 4.03 -5.55
C LEU A 79 -24.18 3.52 -4.22
N SER A 80 -24.48 4.41 -3.27
CA SER A 80 -25.06 4.06 -1.96
C SER A 80 -26.45 3.42 -2.03
N ARG A 81 -27.12 3.51 -3.18
CA ARG A 81 -28.39 2.82 -3.44
C ARG A 81 -28.26 1.30 -3.47
N SER A 82 -27.07 0.78 -3.80
CA SER A 82 -26.82 -0.65 -3.98
C SER A 82 -25.55 -1.16 -3.29
N HIS A 83 -24.71 -0.27 -2.76
CA HIS A 83 -23.44 -0.62 -2.14
C HIS A 83 -23.29 0.04 -0.76
N ARG A 84 -22.62 -0.66 0.17
CA ARG A 84 -22.28 -0.11 1.49
C ARG A 84 -20.87 0.45 1.47
N PHE A 85 -20.67 1.58 2.13
CA PHE A 85 -19.37 2.25 2.20
C PHE A 85 -18.73 2.11 3.58
N ALA A 86 -17.41 2.21 3.62
CA ALA A 86 -16.67 2.48 4.86
C ALA A 86 -17.04 3.88 5.39
N GLU A 87 -16.64 4.20 6.62
CA GLU A 87 -16.81 5.54 7.19
C GLU A 87 -15.84 6.54 6.53
N VAL A 88 -16.13 6.94 5.28
CA VAL A 88 -15.30 7.82 4.44
C VAL A 88 -14.97 9.16 5.11
N GLY A 89 -15.79 9.61 6.07
CA GLY A 89 -15.52 10.81 6.88
C GLY A 89 -14.33 10.67 7.82
N ARG A 90 -13.93 9.45 8.19
CA ARG A 90 -12.84 9.16 9.13
C ARG A 90 -11.53 8.78 8.46
N LEU A 91 -11.52 8.64 7.14
CA LEU A 91 -10.30 8.37 6.39
C LEU A 91 -9.39 9.61 6.38
N PRO A 92 -8.06 9.44 6.41
CA PRO A 92 -7.12 10.54 6.25
C PRO A 92 -7.36 11.33 4.96
N ARG A 93 -7.32 12.66 5.05
CA ARG A 93 -7.65 13.58 3.95
C ARG A 93 -6.49 14.49 3.61
N ILE A 94 -6.43 14.88 2.34
CA ILE A 94 -5.54 15.95 1.89
C ILE A 94 -6.13 17.29 2.35
N SER A 95 -5.36 18.04 3.13
CA SER A 95 -5.75 19.37 3.61
C SER A 95 -6.12 20.32 2.48
N GLY A 96 -7.15 21.14 2.71
CA GLY A 96 -7.58 22.17 1.75
C GLY A 96 -8.49 21.66 0.63
N ARG A 97 -8.89 20.38 0.62
CA ARG A 97 -9.85 19.83 -0.35
C ARG A 97 -11.01 19.14 0.36
N ALA A 98 -12.23 19.63 0.11
CA ALA A 98 -13.43 19.03 0.65
C ALA A 98 -13.93 17.90 -0.27
N PHE A 99 -13.94 16.67 0.23
CA PHE A 99 -14.64 15.57 -0.42
C PHE A 99 -16.13 15.60 -0.08
N THR A 100 -16.99 15.68 -1.10
CA THR A 100 -18.45 15.57 -1.00
C THR A 100 -18.94 14.27 -1.62
N LYS A 101 -20.15 13.84 -1.26
CA LYS A 101 -20.75 12.59 -1.73
C LYS A 101 -21.04 12.55 -3.24
N ASP A 102 -21.03 13.70 -3.90
CA ASP A 102 -21.38 13.87 -5.32
C ASP A 102 -20.14 13.80 -6.23
N ILE A 103 -18.94 13.76 -5.65
CA ILE A 103 -17.69 13.60 -6.39
C ILE A 103 -17.64 12.19 -7.00
N VAL A 104 -17.47 12.14 -8.31
CA VAL A 104 -17.23 10.90 -9.05
C VAL A 104 -15.77 10.50 -8.86
N THR A 105 -15.54 9.33 -8.27
CA THR A 105 -14.20 8.77 -8.03
C THR A 105 -14.20 7.25 -8.20
N LEU A 106 -13.02 6.65 -8.14
CA LEU A 106 -12.85 5.20 -8.15
C LEU A 106 -12.97 4.63 -6.75
N TRP A 107 -13.69 3.52 -6.65
CA TRP A 107 -13.95 2.78 -5.44
C TRP A 107 -13.43 1.36 -5.58
N ILE A 108 -12.91 0.81 -4.48
CA ILE A 108 -12.49 -0.57 -4.38
C ILE A 108 -13.26 -1.26 -3.25
N GLU A 109 -13.40 -2.58 -3.37
CA GLU A 109 -13.99 -3.42 -2.34
C GLU A 109 -12.98 -3.74 -1.23
N GLY A 110 -13.39 -3.54 0.03
CA GLY A 110 -12.70 -4.02 1.22
C GLY A 110 -13.61 -4.88 2.10
N ARG A 111 -13.02 -5.64 3.03
CA ARG A 111 -13.75 -6.46 4.00
C ARG A 111 -13.55 -5.90 5.41
N GLU A 112 -14.65 -5.58 6.07
CA GLU A 112 -14.62 -5.19 7.48
C GLU A 112 -14.30 -6.41 8.34
N MET A 113 -13.25 -6.34 9.16
CA MET A 113 -12.73 -7.51 9.89
C MET A 113 -13.69 -8.04 10.97
N ILE A 114 -14.39 -7.15 11.69
CA ILE A 114 -15.27 -7.54 12.80
C ILE A 114 -16.57 -8.15 12.29
N SER A 115 -17.22 -7.49 11.33
CA SER A 115 -18.53 -7.91 10.81
C SER A 115 -18.43 -8.90 9.65
N GLY A 116 -17.26 -8.99 9.00
CA GLY A 116 -17.06 -9.74 7.75
C GLY A 116 -17.71 -9.08 6.53
N VAL A 117 -18.39 -7.95 6.68
CA VAL A 117 -19.18 -7.31 5.62
C VAL A 117 -18.28 -6.60 4.61
N THR A 118 -18.59 -6.79 3.34
CA THR A 118 -17.98 -6.02 2.25
C THR A 118 -18.38 -4.55 2.33
N ARG A 119 -17.40 -3.65 2.26
CA ARG A 119 -17.58 -2.21 2.17
C ARG A 119 -16.71 -1.60 1.10
N TRP A 120 -17.22 -0.56 0.45
CA TRP A 120 -16.50 0.20 -0.57
C TRP A 120 -15.76 1.37 0.07
N LEU A 121 -14.54 1.60 -0.39
CA LEU A 121 -13.67 2.68 0.06
C LEU A 121 -12.98 3.34 -1.14
N PRO A 122 -12.54 4.60 -1.02
CA PRO A 122 -11.88 5.32 -2.10
C PRO A 122 -10.64 4.55 -2.56
N TYR A 123 -10.50 4.32 -3.86
CA TYR A 123 -9.35 3.58 -4.41
C TYR A 123 -8.02 4.31 -4.14
N GLU A 124 -8.05 5.64 -4.07
CA GLU A 124 -6.87 6.44 -3.74
C GLU A 124 -6.31 6.17 -2.33
N SER A 125 -7.12 5.65 -1.40
CA SER A 125 -6.67 5.37 -0.02
C SER A 125 -6.07 3.98 0.18
N VAL A 126 -5.94 3.16 -0.87
CA VAL A 126 -5.42 1.78 -0.76
C VAL A 126 -4.24 1.49 -1.68
N ARG A 127 -4.00 2.38 -2.64
CA ARG A 127 -2.97 2.20 -3.68
C ARG A 127 -1.71 2.94 -3.25
N ALA A 128 -0.57 2.38 -3.62
CA ALA A 128 0.73 3.04 -3.51
C ALA A 128 1.30 3.29 -4.90
N ASN A 129 0.52 3.88 -5.81
CA ASN A 129 1.03 4.26 -7.12
C ASN A 129 1.05 5.79 -7.22
N PHE A 130 2.23 6.40 -7.26
CA PHE A 130 2.38 7.86 -7.25
C PHE A 130 2.69 8.44 -8.63
N THR A 131 2.51 7.66 -9.70
CA THR A 131 2.68 8.17 -11.07
C THR A 131 1.62 9.21 -11.42
N VAL A 132 2.00 10.19 -12.23
CA VAL A 132 1.10 11.23 -12.73
C VAL A 132 0.71 10.99 -14.20
N PRO A 133 -0.52 11.36 -14.62
CA PRO A 133 -1.61 11.88 -13.80
C PRO A 133 -2.23 10.78 -12.90
N PRO A 134 -2.79 11.14 -11.73
CA PRO A 134 -3.48 10.17 -10.88
C PRO A 134 -4.80 9.72 -11.52
N PRO A 135 -5.41 8.62 -11.04
CA PRO A 135 -6.71 8.18 -11.52
C PRO A 135 -7.82 9.25 -11.39
N PRO A 136 -8.88 9.19 -12.20
CA PRO A 136 -9.99 10.15 -12.12
C PRO A 136 -10.60 10.24 -10.72
N GLY A 137 -10.92 11.46 -10.29
CA GLY A 137 -11.53 11.72 -8.99
C GLY A 137 -10.60 11.55 -7.78
N SER A 138 -9.29 11.47 -8.02
CA SER A 138 -8.27 11.43 -6.95
C SER A 138 -7.90 12.82 -6.44
N GLY A 139 -7.21 12.85 -5.30
CA GLY A 139 -6.66 14.04 -4.67
C GLY A 139 -7.50 14.55 -3.52
N PHE A 140 -8.26 13.66 -2.87
CA PHE A 140 -9.07 13.99 -1.70
C PHE A 140 -8.65 13.21 -0.44
N PHE A 141 -8.15 11.99 -0.60
CA PHE A 141 -7.66 11.16 0.50
C PHE A 141 -6.15 11.01 0.43
N ASP A 142 -5.55 10.74 1.58
CA ASP A 142 -4.12 10.45 1.62
C ASP A 142 -3.81 9.15 0.88
N CYS A 143 -2.81 9.21 0.01
CA CYS A 143 -2.30 8.06 -0.74
C CYS A 143 -0.92 7.77 -0.15
N SER A 144 -0.87 6.89 0.85
CA SER A 144 0.33 6.53 1.60
C SER A 144 0.45 5.02 1.75
N SER A 145 1.58 4.56 2.29
CA SER A 145 1.81 3.15 2.62
C SER A 145 1.33 2.79 4.03
N ASN A 146 0.68 3.71 4.75
CA ASN A 146 0.30 3.47 6.14
C ASN A 146 -0.72 2.33 6.27
N GLY A 147 -0.39 1.34 7.09
CA GLY A 147 -1.18 0.13 7.29
C GLY A 147 -1.08 -0.86 6.12
N LEU A 148 -0.15 -0.65 5.20
CA LEU A 148 0.17 -1.60 4.15
C LEU A 148 1.18 -2.60 4.71
N ALA A 149 0.96 -3.89 4.45
CA ALA A 149 1.81 -4.92 5.02
C ALA A 149 1.88 -6.15 4.13
N SER A 150 3.00 -6.86 4.24
CA SER A 150 3.18 -8.20 3.71
C SER A 150 3.54 -9.19 4.82
N GLY A 151 3.28 -10.46 4.56
CA GLY A 151 3.57 -11.56 5.48
C GLY A 151 3.63 -12.88 4.72
N ASN A 152 4.08 -13.93 5.40
CA ASN A 152 4.06 -15.30 4.88
C ASN A 152 2.62 -15.84 4.82
N THR A 153 1.72 -15.27 5.62
CA THR A 153 0.29 -15.57 5.64
C THR A 153 -0.53 -14.28 5.60
N ALA A 154 -1.81 -14.40 5.24
CA ALA A 154 -2.73 -13.26 5.27
C ALA A 154 -2.91 -12.71 6.70
N ASP A 155 -2.98 -13.58 7.71
CA ASP A 155 -3.14 -13.17 9.12
C ASP A 155 -1.91 -12.39 9.61
N GLU A 156 -0.70 -12.83 9.24
CA GLU A 156 0.54 -12.10 9.56
C GLU A 156 0.55 -10.70 8.93
N ALA A 157 0.18 -10.60 7.64
CA ALA A 157 0.10 -9.31 6.95
C ALA A 157 -0.96 -8.39 7.59
N VAL A 158 -2.13 -8.92 7.93
CA VAL A 158 -3.20 -8.16 8.58
C VAL A 158 -2.76 -7.67 9.97
N HIS A 159 -2.13 -8.53 10.76
CA HIS A 159 -1.61 -8.14 12.08
C HIS A 159 -0.56 -7.03 11.97
N HIS A 160 0.38 -7.16 11.05
CA HIS A 160 1.42 -6.14 10.85
C HIS A 160 0.79 -4.80 10.42
N GLY A 161 -0.10 -4.80 9.44
CA GLY A 161 -0.74 -3.57 8.96
C GLY A 161 -1.63 -2.86 10.00
N ILE A 162 -2.14 -3.57 11.02
CA ILE A 162 -2.84 -2.93 12.14
C ILE A 162 -1.87 -2.27 13.14
N CYS A 163 -0.65 -2.79 13.25
CA CYS A 163 0.34 -2.36 14.24
C CYS A 163 1.31 -1.28 13.75
N GLU A 164 1.32 -0.98 12.45
CA GLU A 164 2.07 0.13 11.86
C GLU A 164 1.59 1.50 12.38
#